data_AF-A0A628TZE2-F1
#
_entry.id   AF-A0A628TZE2-F1
#
_cell.length_a   1.000
_cell.length_b   1.000
_cell.length_c   1.000
_cell.angle_alpha   90.00
_cell.angle_beta   90.00
_cell.angle_gamma   90.00
#
_symmetry.space_group_name_H-M   'P 1'
#
loop_
_entity.id
_entity.type
_entity.pdbx_description
1 polymer ?
#
loop_
_entity_poly.entity_id
_entity_poly.type
_entity_poly.pdbx_seq_one_letter_code
_entity_poly.pdbx_strand_id
1 'polypeptide(L)'
;MARIDINVPYAEKDEAKILGAKWDAANKTWYVPDGVSVDHFLKWLSDYNVIAPYWYIAQTYDYCWKCGCGTVMTSVLLPEGHQTLEQDDDGLIYWKKHEIPAFIFYIYDIPVHILKNFERITHYLSKDYSKTVDNKYWM
;
A
#
# COMPACT_ATOMS: atom_id res chain seq x y z
N MET A 1 11.84 10.30 1.20
CA MET A 1 12.36 9.61 0.00
C MET A 1 11.48 8.41 -0.23
N ALA A 2 10.44 8.58 -1.04
CA ALA A 2 9.41 7.58 -1.29
C ALA A 2 9.49 7.18 -2.76
N ARG A 3 10.42 6.28 -3.09
CA ARG A 3 10.38 5.61 -4.38
C ARG A 3 9.19 4.66 -4.40
N ILE A 4 8.46 4.62 -5.52
CA ILE A 4 7.35 3.68 -5.71
C ILE A 4 7.74 2.74 -6.84
N ASP A 5 7.85 1.46 -6.53
CA ASP A 5 8.20 0.44 -7.51
C ASP A 5 6.94 0.09 -8.32
N ILE A 6 7.09 -0.03 -9.64
CA ILE A 6 6.00 -0.27 -10.60
C ILE A 6 6.36 -1.44 -11.51
N ASN A 7 5.35 -2.23 -11.88
CA ASN A 7 5.52 -3.38 -12.75
C ASN A 7 5.15 -3.02 -14.19
N VAL A 8 6.15 -2.57 -14.97
CA VAL A 8 5.96 -2.13 -16.35
C VAL A 8 6.29 -3.29 -17.31
N PRO A 9 5.34 -3.76 -18.13
CA PRO A 9 5.61 -4.71 -19.19
C PRO A 9 6.66 -4.18 -20.18
N TYR A 10 7.49 -5.06 -20.74
CA TYR A 10 8.57 -4.64 -21.63
C TYR A 10 8.09 -3.82 -22.85
N ALA A 11 6.88 -4.08 -23.35
CA ALA A 11 6.26 -3.35 -24.45
C ALA A 11 5.92 -1.89 -24.10
N GLU A 12 5.72 -1.58 -22.81
CA GLU A 12 5.28 -0.27 -22.31
C GLU A 12 6.42 0.53 -21.66
N LYS A 13 7.66 0.00 -21.71
CA LYS A 13 8.85 0.60 -21.08
C LYS A 13 9.11 2.03 -21.54
N ASP A 14 8.87 2.32 -22.82
CA ASP A 14 9.16 3.63 -23.40
C ASP A 14 8.14 4.67 -22.94
N GLU A 15 6.88 4.25 -22.75
CA GLU A 15 5.82 5.08 -22.15
C GLU A 15 6.16 5.42 -20.70
N ALA A 16 6.50 4.42 -19.88
CA ALA A 16 6.88 4.63 -18.49
C ALA A 16 8.08 5.58 -18.37
N LYS A 17 9.07 5.43 -19.26
CA LYS A 17 10.25 6.31 -19.30
C LYS A 17 9.91 7.74 -19.69
N ILE A 18 9.01 7.95 -20.65
CA ILE A 18 8.52 9.29 -21.06
C ILE A 18 7.81 9.99 -19.90
N LEU A 19 7.01 9.25 -19.13
CA LEU A 19 6.31 9.76 -17.95
C LEU A 19 7.25 10.08 -16.77
N GLY A 20 8.52 9.65 -16.84
CA GLY A 20 9.56 9.97 -15.85
C GLY A 20 9.94 8.81 -14.92
N ALA A 21 9.41 7.60 -15.13
CA ALA A 21 9.90 6.43 -14.39
C ALA A 21 11.34 6.08 -14.80
N LYS A 22 12.03 5.43 -13.87
CA LYS A 22 13.42 5.01 -14.01
C LYS A 22 13.53 3.51 -13.78
N TRP A 23 14.53 2.90 -14.41
CA TRP A 23 14.86 1.50 -14.22
C TRP A 23 15.91 1.34 -13.12
N ASP A 24 15.63 0.51 -12.12
CA ASP A 24 16.58 0.06 -11.10
C ASP A 24 17.17 -1.28 -11.52
N ALA A 25 18.40 -1.28 -12.03
CA ALA A 25 19.08 -2.49 -12.49
C ALA A 25 19.45 -3.47 -11.36
N ALA A 26 19.58 -3.00 -10.12
CA ALA A 26 19.92 -3.85 -8.99
C ALA A 26 18.71 -4.69 -8.56
N ASN A 27 17.54 -4.06 -8.46
CA ASN A 27 16.28 -4.74 -8.12
C ASN A 27 15.53 -5.27 -9.35
N LYS A 28 16.01 -4.96 -10.57
CA LYS A 28 15.38 -5.29 -11.85
C LYS A 28 13.90 -4.87 -11.88
N THR A 29 13.62 -3.65 -11.42
CA THR A 29 12.27 -3.11 -11.37
C THR A 29 12.23 -1.68 -11.89
N TRP A 30 11.07 -1.26 -12.38
CA TRP A 30 10.81 0.14 -12.69
C TRP A 30 10.38 0.86 -11.41
N TYR A 31 10.70 2.14 -11.29
CA TYR A 31 10.28 2.97 -10.16
C TYR A 31 9.94 4.39 -10.58
N VAL A 32 9.00 4.99 -9.87
CA VAL A 32 8.66 6.41 -9.98
C VAL A 32 9.55 7.19 -9.01
N PRO A 33 10.38 8.13 -9.49
CA PRO A 33 11.24 8.94 -8.61
C PRO A 33 10.43 9.99 -7.84
N ASP A 34 10.98 10.44 -6.71
CA ASP A 34 10.39 11.52 -5.91
C ASP A 34 10.10 12.76 -6.78
N GLY A 35 8.89 13.31 -6.66
CA GLY A 35 8.45 14.52 -7.37
C GLY A 35 7.75 14.27 -8.72
N VAL A 36 7.73 13.03 -9.21
CA VAL A 36 6.89 12.64 -10.36
C VAL A 36 5.53 12.18 -9.85
N SER A 37 4.45 12.65 -10.48
CA SER A 37 3.10 12.22 -10.08
C SER A 37 2.90 10.73 -10.38
N VAL A 38 2.49 10.00 -9.34
CA VAL A 38 2.15 8.58 -9.38
C VAL A 38 0.87 8.33 -10.19
N ASP A 39 0.04 9.35 -10.38
CA ASP A 39 -1.24 9.26 -11.09
C ASP A 39 -1.08 8.72 -12.53
N HIS A 40 0.06 8.99 -13.17
CA HIS A 40 0.34 8.48 -14.52
C HIS A 40 0.77 7.01 -14.56
N PHE A 41 1.14 6.44 -13.42
CA PHE A 41 1.71 5.09 -13.31
C PHE A 41 0.74 4.10 -12.65
N LEU A 42 -0.48 4.53 -12.35
CA LEU A 42 -1.50 3.75 -11.65
C LEU A 42 -1.79 2.39 -12.30
N LYS A 43 -1.67 2.31 -13.64
CA LYS A 43 -1.87 1.06 -14.40
C LYS A 43 -0.77 0.01 -14.18
N TRP A 44 0.38 0.40 -13.66
CA TRP A 44 1.53 -0.47 -13.37
C TRP A 44 1.70 -0.78 -11.88
N LEU A 45 0.78 -0.34 -11.02
CA LEU A 45 0.79 -0.58 -9.58
C LEU A 45 0.01 -1.86 -9.18
N SER A 46 0.21 -2.96 -9.90
CA SER A 46 -0.58 -4.18 -9.73
C SER A 46 -0.53 -4.79 -8.32
N ASP A 47 0.53 -4.53 -7.57
CA ASP A 47 0.81 -5.21 -6.30
C ASP A 47 0.38 -4.37 -5.08
N TYR A 48 -0.05 -3.12 -5.31
CA TYR A 48 -0.39 -2.16 -4.27
C TYR A 48 -1.81 -1.64 -4.46
N ASN A 49 -2.56 -1.51 -3.36
CA ASN A 49 -3.91 -0.96 -3.37
C ASN A 49 -4.03 0.36 -2.59
N VAL A 50 -2.91 0.92 -2.13
CA VAL A 50 -2.87 2.11 -1.28
C VAL A 50 -1.66 2.96 -1.63
N ILE A 51 -1.86 4.28 -1.77
CA ILE A 51 -0.80 5.28 -1.97
C ILE A 51 -1.00 6.41 -0.96
N ALA A 52 0.07 6.76 -0.25
CA ALA A 52 0.08 7.92 0.65
C ALA A 52 1.48 8.52 0.76
N PRO A 53 1.60 9.85 0.95
CA PRO A 53 2.91 10.51 1.08
C PRO A 53 3.61 10.19 2.41
N TYR A 54 2.84 9.83 3.44
CA TYR A 54 3.30 9.39 4.75
C TYR A 54 2.18 8.60 5.42
N TRP A 55 2.51 7.93 6.52
CA TRP A 55 1.59 7.07 7.26
C TRP A 55 1.86 7.19 8.76
N TYR A 56 0.84 6.87 9.55
CA TYR A 56 0.94 6.74 11.00
C TYR A 56 0.55 5.34 11.41
N ILE A 57 1.15 4.85 12.49
CA ILE A 57 0.64 3.68 13.20
C ILE A 57 -0.14 4.17 14.41
N ALA A 58 -1.41 3.78 14.47
CA ALA A 58 -2.25 3.96 15.64
C ALA A 58 -2.27 2.67 16.45
N GLN A 59 -2.00 2.78 17.75
CA GLN A 59 -2.07 1.66 18.67
C GLN A 59 -3.03 1.97 19.81
N THR A 60 -3.83 0.98 20.18
CA THR A 60 -4.62 0.98 21.40
C THR A 60 -4.48 -0.36 22.10
N TYR A 61 -4.88 -0.43 23.36
CA TYR A 61 -4.85 -1.64 24.16
C TYR A 61 -6.27 -2.13 24.42
N ASP A 62 -6.52 -3.42 24.20
CA ASP A 62 -7.79 -4.07 24.50
C ASP A 62 -7.56 -5.54 24.87
N TYR A 63 -8.63 -6.29 25.12
CA TYR A 63 -8.59 -7.73 25.37
C TYR A 63 -8.87 -8.50 24.09
N CYS A 64 -8.07 -9.54 23.83
CA CYS A 64 -8.28 -10.43 22.69
C CYS A 64 -9.64 -11.13 22.80
N TRP A 65 -10.50 -10.99 21.79
CA TRP A 65 -11.83 -11.62 21.76
C TRP A 65 -11.78 -13.15 21.84
N LYS A 66 -10.64 -13.77 21.49
CA LYS A 66 -10.46 -15.22 21.46
C LYS A 66 -9.94 -15.80 22.78
N CYS A 67 -8.94 -15.17 23.41
CA CYS A 67 -8.31 -15.71 24.62
C CYS A 67 -8.51 -14.86 25.88
N GLY A 68 -9.01 -13.63 25.76
CA GLY A 68 -9.22 -12.71 26.88
C GLY A 68 -7.94 -12.08 27.45
N CYS A 69 -6.75 -12.43 26.94
CA CYS A 69 -5.50 -11.77 27.32
C CYS A 69 -5.41 -10.37 26.72
N GLY A 70 -4.73 -9.46 27.41
CA GLY A 70 -4.41 -8.13 26.90
C GLY A 70 -3.64 -8.18 25.59
N THR A 71 -4.03 -7.36 24.62
CA THR A 71 -3.41 -7.26 23.30
C THR A 71 -3.32 -5.81 22.85
N VAL A 72 -2.32 -5.52 22.02
CA VAL A 72 -2.16 -4.23 21.35
C VAL A 72 -2.84 -4.33 20.00
N MET A 73 -3.92 -3.57 19.82
CA MET A 73 -4.54 -3.37 18.52
C MET A 73 -3.74 -2.35 17.74
N THR A 74 -3.32 -2.70 16.52
CA THR A 74 -2.50 -1.85 15.66
C THR A 74 -3.25 -1.61 14.36
N SER A 75 -3.30 -0.35 13.91
CA SER A 75 -3.90 0.04 12.62
C SER A 75 -3.02 1.09 11.93
N VAL A 76 -3.16 1.18 10.61
CA VAL A 76 -2.49 2.20 9.79
C VAL A 76 -3.47 3.33 9.52
N LEU A 77 -3.06 4.56 9.87
CA LEU A 77 -3.78 5.79 9.59
C LEU A 77 -3.07 6.54 8.46
N LEU A 78 -3.81 6.89 7.42
CA LEU A 78 -3.29 7.67 6.30
C LEU A 78 -3.84 9.10 6.32
N PRO A 79 -3.05 10.08 5.85
CA PRO A 79 -3.46 11.48 5.81
C PRO A 79 -4.50 11.75 4.71
N GLU A 80 -5.08 12.94 4.74
CA GLU A 80 -5.83 13.48 3.61
C GLU A 80 -5.01 13.40 2.31
N GLY A 81 -5.69 13.09 1.21
CA GLY A 81 -5.10 12.98 -0.11
C GLY A 81 -4.53 11.59 -0.44
N HIS A 82 -4.59 10.63 0.50
CA HIS A 82 -4.28 9.24 0.19
C HIS A 82 -5.21 8.68 -0.88
N GLN A 83 -4.73 7.68 -1.61
CA GLN A 83 -5.48 7.00 -2.66
C GLN A 83 -5.62 5.52 -2.33
N THR A 84 -6.81 4.96 -2.57
CA THR A 84 -7.08 3.52 -2.50
C THR A 84 -7.50 3.00 -3.87
N LEU A 85 -7.15 1.75 -4.17
CA LEU A 85 -7.64 1.04 -5.34
C LEU A 85 -9.03 0.50 -5.02
N GLU A 86 -10.04 1.03 -5.71
CA GLU A 86 -11.45 0.67 -5.55
C GLU A 86 -11.95 -0.01 -6.83
N GLN A 87 -13.05 -0.75 -6.69
CA GLN A 87 -13.77 -1.37 -7.79
C GLN A 87 -15.24 -0.95 -7.71
N ASP A 88 -15.84 -0.48 -8.80
CA ASP A 88 -17.27 -0.17 -8.84
C ASP A 88 -18.14 -1.42 -9.12
N ASP A 89 -19.46 -1.22 -9.14
CA ASP A 89 -20.44 -2.29 -9.36
C ASP A 89 -20.32 -2.94 -10.75
N ASP A 90 -19.77 -2.22 -11.73
CA ASP A 90 -19.51 -2.71 -13.10
C ASP A 90 -18.15 -3.43 -13.21
N GLY A 91 -17.38 -3.47 -12.12
CA GLY A 91 -16.07 -4.10 -12.05
C GLY A 91 -14.93 -3.26 -12.62
N LEU A 92 -15.15 -1.98 -12.87
CA LEU A 92 -14.10 -1.05 -13.24
C LEU A 92 -13.24 -0.74 -12.02
N ILE A 93 -11.94 -1.01 -12.14
CA ILE A 93 -10.94 -0.72 -11.13
C ILE A 93 -10.42 0.70 -11.32
N TYR A 94 -10.46 1.52 -10.26
CA TYR A 94 -9.98 2.90 -10.30
C TYR A 94 -9.34 3.32 -8.98
N TRP A 95 -8.46 4.31 -9.03
CA TRP A 95 -7.86 4.89 -7.83
C TRP A 95 -8.74 6.03 -7.32
N LYS A 96 -9.22 5.90 -6.09
CA LYS A 96 -10.01 6.91 -5.41
C LYS A 96 -9.13 7.71 -4.47
N LYS A 97 -9.09 9.03 -4.67
CA LYS A 97 -8.47 9.97 -3.73
C LYS A 97 -9.46 10.31 -2.62
N HIS A 98 -9.01 10.28 -1.36
CA HIS A 98 -9.82 10.61 -0.20
C HIS A 98 -9.45 11.98 0.36
N GLU A 99 -10.47 12.78 0.71
CA GLU A 99 -10.31 14.15 1.22
C GLU A 99 -10.19 14.22 2.74
N ILE A 100 -10.27 13.08 3.42
CA ILE A 100 -10.14 13.01 4.88
C ILE A 100 -9.14 11.92 5.26
N PRO A 101 -8.44 12.06 6.41
CA PRO A 101 -7.65 10.97 6.97
C PRO A 101 -8.52 9.75 7.28
N ALA A 102 -7.97 8.55 7.07
CA ALA A 102 -8.71 7.31 7.30
C ALA A 102 -7.81 6.19 7.85
N PHE A 103 -8.39 5.37 8.72
CA PHE A 103 -7.83 4.07 9.05
C PHE A 103 -8.03 3.14 7.86
N ILE A 104 -6.94 2.55 7.38
CA ILE A 104 -6.98 1.67 6.21
C ILE A 104 -6.86 0.22 6.64
N PHE A 105 -7.68 -0.60 6.02
CA PHE A 105 -7.73 -2.05 6.15
C PHE A 105 -7.46 -2.68 4.79
N TYR A 106 -7.19 -3.99 4.77
CA TYR A 106 -7.01 -4.75 3.54
C TYR A 106 -5.83 -4.29 2.68
N ILE A 107 -4.73 -3.85 3.29
CA ILE A 107 -3.52 -3.45 2.55
C ILE A 107 -2.90 -4.68 1.89
N TYR A 108 -2.79 -4.70 0.56
CA TYR A 108 -2.32 -5.86 -0.20
C TYR A 108 -0.84 -6.13 0.02
N ASP A 109 -0.02 -5.08 -0.04
CA ASP A 109 1.39 -5.19 0.25
C ASP A 109 1.97 -3.94 0.89
N ILE A 110 2.99 -4.14 1.73
CA ILE A 110 3.73 -3.08 2.40
C ILE A 110 5.19 -3.26 2.01
N PRO A 111 5.83 -2.27 1.36
CA PRO A 111 7.23 -2.36 0.98
C PRO A 111 8.14 -2.74 2.15
N VAL A 112 9.14 -3.59 1.90
CA VAL A 112 10.05 -4.12 2.94
C VAL A 112 10.73 -3.01 3.76
N HIS A 113 11.06 -1.88 3.12
CA HIS A 113 11.67 -0.74 3.82
C HIS A 113 10.71 -0.08 4.82
N ILE A 114 9.40 -0.14 4.58
CA ILE A 114 8.36 0.30 5.52
C ILE A 114 8.23 -0.72 6.66
N LEU A 115 8.20 -2.02 6.35
CA LEU A 115 8.11 -3.09 7.36
C LEU A 115 9.23 -3.05 8.41
N LYS A 116 10.44 -2.62 8.03
CA LYS A 116 11.54 -2.40 8.99
C LYS A 116 11.20 -1.38 10.09
N ASN A 117 10.28 -0.45 9.83
CA ASN A 117 9.81 0.48 10.85
C ASN A 117 8.81 -0.19 11.81
N PHE A 118 8.09 -1.22 11.36
CA PHE A 118 7.14 -1.97 12.17
C PHE A 118 7.88 -2.84 13.20
N GLU A 119 9.07 -3.35 12.87
CA GLU A 119 9.96 -4.06 13.82
C GLU A 119 10.32 -3.24 15.07
N ARG A 120 10.15 -1.91 15.02
CA ARG A 120 10.47 -0.99 16.13
C ARG A 120 9.32 -0.84 17.12
N ILE A 121 8.16 -1.45 16.83
CA ILE A 121 6.97 -1.39 17.68
C ILE A 121 6.46 -2.80 17.98
N THR A 122 5.75 -2.96 19.09
CA THR A 122 5.02 -4.20 19.37
C THR A 122 3.73 -4.19 18.56
N HIS A 123 3.63 -5.03 17.53
CA HIS A 123 2.42 -5.21 16.75
C HIS A 123 2.18 -6.70 16.45
N TYR A 124 0.94 -7.03 16.09
CA TYR A 124 0.56 -8.36 15.63
C TYR A 124 0.14 -8.39 14.16
N LEU A 125 0.33 -7.28 13.43
CA LEU A 125 0.05 -7.21 12.01
C LEU A 125 0.80 -8.30 11.24
N SER A 126 0.08 -9.04 10.43
CA SER A 126 0.59 -10.15 9.63
C SER A 126 -0.15 -10.22 8.29
N LYS A 127 0.51 -10.74 7.26
CA LYS A 127 -0.11 -10.97 5.96
C LYS A 127 -0.83 -12.30 5.99
N ASP A 128 -2.17 -12.29 5.99
CA ASP A 128 -2.99 -13.51 6.04
C ASP A 128 -4.01 -13.54 4.90
N TYR A 129 -4.50 -14.73 4.56
CA TYR A 129 -5.51 -14.94 3.52
C TYR A 129 -6.92 -14.85 4.10
N SER A 130 -7.76 -14.02 3.50
CA SER A 130 -9.18 -13.96 3.83
C SER A 130 -10.01 -14.65 2.77
N LYS A 131 -10.85 -15.61 3.20
CA LYS A 131 -11.86 -16.23 2.34
C LYS A 131 -12.93 -15.25 1.88
N THR A 132 -13.23 -14.22 2.68
CA THR A 132 -14.28 -13.24 2.36
C THR A 132 -13.89 -12.32 1.22
N VAL A 133 -12.59 -12.00 1.11
CA VAL A 133 -12.04 -11.08 0.10
C VAL A 133 -11.28 -11.84 -1.00
N ASP A 134 -11.15 -13.17 -0.86
CA ASP A 134 -10.37 -14.06 -1.73
C ASP A 134 -8.96 -13.55 -2.06
N ASN A 135 -8.31 -12.91 -1.09
CA ASN A 135 -6.99 -12.32 -1.28
C ASN A 135 -6.19 -12.30 0.03
N LYS A 136 -4.87 -12.13 -0.08
CA LYS A 136 -3.95 -11.92 1.05
C LYS A 136 -3.77 -10.44 1.31
N TYR A 137 -3.92 -10.04 2.56
CA TYR A 137 -3.69 -8.65 2.98
C TYR A 137 -3.12 -8.59 4.39
N TRP A 138 -2.59 -7.44 4.76
CA TRP A 138 -2.10 -7.15 6.11
C TRP A 138 -3.28 -6.94 7.07
N MET A 139 -3.35 -7.80 8.09
CA MET A 139 -4.34 -7.79 9.19
C MET A 139 -3.62 -7.76 10.54
#